data_AF-X0YIX7-F1
#
_entry.id   AF-X0YIX7-F1
#
_cell.length_a   1.000
_cell.length_b   1.000
_cell.length_c   1.000
_cell.angle_alpha   90.00
_cell.angle_beta   90.00
_cell.angle_gamma   90.00
#
_symmetry.space_group_name_H-M   'P 1'
#
loop_
_entity.id
_entity.type
_entity.pdbx_description
1 polymer ?
#
loop_
_entity_poly.entity_id
_entity_poly.type
_entity_poly.pdbx_seq_one_letter_code
_entity_poly.pdbx_strand_id
1 'polypeptide(L)'
;MRHDKWPLIILFFSFLCFNILYSFAALADSQNNAAPPELRMKSWERHQKLKLESPFKDLKWRAVGPEFQGGRIEAIACHPANPFTLYVGAGSGNLWKTVNSGTTWEPIFDNESTFAIGSIAISPTDPKIVWVGTGEILMARSSFAGTGIFKSTDAGKTWANMGLHESHHIPRVL
;
A
#
# COMPACT_ATOMS: atom_id res chain seq x y z
N MET A 1 -11.18 38.25 61.26
CA MET A 1 -11.37 36.97 60.56
C MET A 1 -10.43 36.93 59.37
N ARG A 2 -9.34 36.15 59.46
CA ARG A 2 -8.36 36.03 58.39
C ARG A 2 -8.81 34.84 57.54
N HIS A 3 -9.47 35.10 56.42
CA HIS A 3 -9.89 34.04 55.49
C HIS A 3 -8.65 33.32 54.99
N ASP A 4 -8.53 32.06 55.37
CA ASP A 4 -7.53 31.09 54.95
C ASP A 4 -7.75 30.75 53.47
N LYS A 5 -6.98 31.39 52.58
CA LYS A 5 -7.05 31.15 51.13
C LYS A 5 -6.30 29.90 50.66
N TRP A 6 -5.65 29.19 51.57
CA TRP A 6 -4.89 27.96 51.31
C TRP A 6 -5.67 26.85 50.57
N PRO A 7 -6.93 26.51 50.93
CA PRO A 7 -7.67 25.46 50.22
C PRO A 7 -7.98 25.83 48.76
N LEU A 8 -8.25 27.10 48.45
CA LEU A 8 -8.48 27.57 47.07
C LEU A 8 -7.20 27.50 46.22
N ILE A 9 -6.05 27.81 46.82
CA ILE A 9 -4.75 27.72 46.15
C ILE A 9 -4.41 26.25 45.85
N ILE A 10 -4.62 25.34 46.79
CA ILE A 10 -4.36 23.90 46.60
C ILE A 10 -5.28 23.31 45.52
N LEU A 11 -6.56 23.68 45.51
CA LEU A 11 -7.50 23.25 44.46
C LEU A 11 -7.11 23.79 43.08
N PHE A 12 -6.67 25.04 42.99
CA PHE A 12 -6.20 25.63 41.73
C PHE A 12 -4.96 24.91 41.20
N PHE A 13 -3.96 24.65 42.05
CA PHE A 13 -2.75 23.93 41.62
C PHE A 13 -3.03 22.45 41.33
N SER A 14 -3.95 21.79 42.06
CA SER A 14 -4.37 20.42 41.76
C SER A 14 -5.09 20.34 40.41
N PHE A 15 -5.99 21.28 40.11
CA PHE A 15 -6.67 21.38 38.83
C PHE A 15 -5.68 21.69 37.69
N LEU A 16 -4.74 22.61 37.91
CA LEU A 16 -3.70 22.93 36.93
C LEU A 16 -2.80 21.71 36.65
N CYS A 17 -2.35 21.01 37.69
CA CYS A 17 -1.58 19.78 37.55
C CYS A 17 -2.36 18.68 36.80
N PHE A 18 -3.64 18.51 37.10
CA PHE A 18 -4.49 17.54 36.42
C PHE A 18 -4.65 17.87 34.92
N ASN A 19 -4.86 19.14 34.56
CA ASN A 19 -4.94 19.56 33.16
C ASN A 19 -3.60 19.41 32.42
N ILE A 20 -2.48 19.69 33.09
CA ILE A 20 -1.13 19.49 32.53
C ILE A 20 -0.88 17.99 32.30
N LEU A 21 -1.14 17.14 33.30
CA LEU A 21 -1.01 15.67 33.19
C LEU A 21 -1.89 15.10 32.08
N TYR A 22 -3.15 15.55 31.98
CA TYR A 22 -4.06 15.13 30.92
C TYR A 22 -3.57 15.53 29.53
N SER A 23 -3.02 16.74 29.38
CA SER A 23 -2.44 17.20 28.12
C SER A 23 -1.20 16.40 27.71
N PHE A 24 -0.34 16.02 28.67
CA PHE A 24 0.81 15.15 28.40
C PHE A 24 0.40 13.71 28.02
N ALA A 25 -0.65 13.16 28.63
CA ALA A 25 -1.20 11.86 28.26
C ALA A 25 -1.81 11.87 26.84
N ALA A 26 -2.55 12.92 26.48
CA ALA A 26 -3.11 13.08 25.13
C ALA A 26 -2.04 13.26 24.04
N LEU A 27 -0.91 13.90 24.38
CA LEU A 27 0.26 13.98 23.48
C LEU A 27 1.03 12.65 23.40
N ALA A 28 1.00 11.82 24.45
CA ALA A 28 1.61 10.49 24.42
C ALA A 28 0.82 9.50 23.52
N ASP A 29 -0.50 9.68 23.40
CA ASP A 29 -1.37 8.93 22.49
C ASP A 29 -1.27 9.40 21.02
N SER A 30 -0.50 10.44 20.72
CA SER A 30 -0.17 10.81 19.33
C SER A 30 0.88 9.88 18.70
N GLN A 31 0.91 8.60 19.11
CA GLN A 31 1.75 7.59 18.47
C GLN A 31 1.34 7.45 17.00
N ASN A 32 2.34 7.41 16.13
CA ASN A 32 2.27 7.22 14.68
C ASN A 32 1.67 5.84 14.31
N ASN A 33 0.40 5.61 14.63
CA ASN A 33 -0.26 4.35 14.32
C ASN A 33 -0.53 4.27 12.82
N ALA A 34 -0.33 3.07 12.24
CA ALA A 34 -0.65 2.82 10.85
C ALA A 34 -2.14 3.10 10.59
N ALA A 35 -2.44 3.65 9.41
CA ALA A 35 -3.82 3.91 9.03
C ALA A 35 -4.62 2.58 8.98
N PRO A 36 -5.77 2.48 9.68
CA PRO A 36 -6.65 1.31 9.64
C PRO A 36 -6.99 0.89 8.20
N PRO A 37 -7.26 -0.41 7.96
CA PRO A 37 -7.50 -0.94 6.62
C PRO A 37 -8.75 -0.31 6.01
N GLU A 38 -9.79 -0.13 6.81
CA GLU A 38 -11.04 0.49 6.39
C GLU A 38 -10.82 1.91 5.86
N LEU A 39 -9.99 2.71 6.53
CA LEU A 39 -9.66 4.06 6.07
C LEU A 39 -8.84 4.05 4.77
N ARG A 40 -7.89 3.12 4.63
CA ARG A 40 -7.11 2.95 3.40
C ARG A 40 -8.00 2.54 2.22
N MET A 41 -8.90 1.57 2.43
CA MET A 41 -9.84 1.12 1.40
C MET A 41 -10.88 2.20 1.04
N LYS A 42 -11.39 2.93 2.02
CA LYS A 42 -12.26 4.09 1.77
C LYS A 42 -11.56 5.19 0.99
N SER A 43 -10.27 5.42 1.25
CA SER A 43 -9.44 6.34 0.45
C SER A 43 -9.32 5.87 -1.00
N TRP A 44 -9.15 4.56 -1.22
CA TRP A 44 -9.11 3.96 -2.54
C TRP A 44 -10.43 4.10 -3.30
N GLU A 45 -11.57 3.83 -2.66
CA GLU A 45 -12.89 4.05 -3.24
C GLU A 45 -13.09 5.52 -3.63
N ARG A 46 -12.67 6.44 -2.77
CA ARG A 46 -12.68 7.88 -3.07
C ARG A 46 -11.80 8.20 -4.28
N HIS A 47 -10.60 7.64 -4.37
CA HIS A 47 -9.72 7.82 -5.53
C HIS A 47 -10.40 7.36 -6.83
N GLN A 48 -11.02 6.18 -6.84
CA GLN A 48 -11.74 5.66 -8.00
C GLN A 48 -12.90 6.58 -8.41
N LYS A 49 -13.69 7.04 -7.44
CA LYS A 49 -14.77 8.00 -7.68
C LYS A 49 -14.24 9.29 -8.32
N LEU A 50 -13.18 9.88 -7.76
CA LEU A 50 -12.57 11.10 -8.30
C LEU A 50 -12.00 10.88 -9.71
N LYS A 51 -11.42 9.72 -10.00
CA LYS A 51 -10.93 9.36 -11.33
C LYS A 51 -12.07 9.31 -12.36
N LEU A 52 -13.22 8.75 -11.99
CA LEU A 52 -14.41 8.65 -12.85
C LEU A 52 -15.14 9.98 -13.05
N GLU A 53 -15.17 10.83 -12.02
CA GLU A 53 -15.83 12.13 -12.03
C GLU A 53 -14.93 13.25 -12.58
N SER A 54 -13.65 12.98 -12.78
CA SER A 54 -12.67 13.97 -13.25
C SER A 54 -13.07 14.54 -14.62
N PRO A 55 -12.99 15.86 -14.83
CA PRO A 55 -13.15 16.47 -16.16
C PRO A 55 -12.05 16.02 -17.15
N PHE A 56 -10.99 15.37 -16.65
CA PHE A 56 -9.86 14.87 -17.45
C PHE A 56 -9.88 13.35 -17.64
N LYS A 57 -10.97 12.66 -17.27
CA LYS A 57 -11.07 11.18 -17.30
C LYS A 57 -10.81 10.55 -18.68
N ASP A 58 -11.08 11.30 -19.75
CA ASP A 58 -10.93 10.85 -21.14
C ASP A 58 -9.52 11.16 -21.70
N LEU A 59 -8.66 11.85 -20.94
CA LEU A 59 -7.28 12.09 -21.35
C LEU A 59 -6.46 10.81 -21.27
N LYS A 60 -5.72 10.53 -22.35
CA LYS A 60 -4.78 9.41 -22.41
C LYS A 60 -3.42 9.85 -21.93
N TRP A 61 -3.04 9.40 -20.74
CA TRP A 61 -1.70 9.58 -20.21
C TRP A 61 -0.72 8.66 -20.95
N ARG A 62 0.46 9.20 -21.27
CA ARG A 62 1.59 8.39 -21.75
C ARG A 62 2.76 8.57 -20.80
N ALA A 63 3.53 7.50 -20.59
CA ALA A 63 4.83 7.62 -19.98
C ALA A 63 5.74 8.48 -20.87
N VAL A 64 6.39 9.48 -20.29
CA VAL A 64 7.39 10.33 -20.97
C VAL A 64 8.82 9.95 -20.56
N GLY A 65 8.96 9.08 -19.55
CA GLY A 65 10.23 8.58 -19.06
C GLY A 65 10.24 8.45 -17.53
N PRO A 66 11.42 8.26 -16.93
CA PRO A 66 12.73 8.14 -17.59
C PRO A 66 12.85 6.96 -18.57
N GLU A 67 13.67 7.07 -19.61
CA GLU A 67 13.90 5.95 -20.56
C GLU A 67 14.79 4.85 -19.97
N PHE A 68 15.67 5.22 -19.04
CA PHE A 68 16.51 4.30 -18.26
C PHE A 68 16.15 4.45 -16.77
N GLN A 69 15.20 3.68 -16.30
CA GLN A 69 14.82 3.65 -14.87
C GLN A 69 15.47 2.47 -14.18
N GLY A 70 16.20 2.75 -13.10
CA GLY A 70 16.53 1.77 -12.08
C GLY A 70 15.45 1.78 -11.00
N GLY A 71 15.06 0.61 -10.53
CA GLY A 71 14.12 0.43 -9.43
C GLY A 71 14.41 -0.88 -8.71
N ARG A 72 13.95 -1.02 -7.47
CA ARG A 72 14.10 -2.26 -6.72
C ARG A 72 13.09 -3.28 -7.20
N ILE A 73 13.58 -4.37 -7.78
CA ILE A 73 12.77 -5.55 -8.09
C ILE A 73 12.77 -6.46 -6.87
N GLU A 74 11.58 -6.78 -6.36
CA GLU A 74 11.41 -7.65 -5.20
C GLU A 74 10.91 -9.04 -5.57
N ALA A 75 10.14 -9.15 -6.66
CA ALA A 75 9.56 -10.40 -7.09
C ALA A 75 9.73 -10.59 -8.60
N ILE A 76 10.07 -11.82 -9.01
CA ILE A 76 10.08 -12.25 -10.40
C ILE A 76 9.37 -13.60 -10.46
N ALA A 77 8.42 -13.76 -11.38
CA ALA A 77 7.78 -15.02 -11.65
C ALA A 77 7.77 -15.31 -13.15
N CYS A 78 8.21 -16.51 -13.52
CA CYS A 78 8.27 -16.96 -14.91
C CYS A 78 7.08 -17.86 -15.22
N HIS A 79 6.46 -17.69 -16.38
CA HIS A 79 5.41 -18.59 -16.81
C HIS A 79 5.98 -20.02 -16.98
N PRO A 80 5.35 -21.06 -16.41
CA PRO A 80 5.96 -22.40 -16.29
C PRO A 80 6.22 -23.09 -17.64
N ALA A 81 5.38 -22.81 -18.64
CA ALA A 81 5.50 -23.41 -19.98
C ALA A 81 5.93 -22.43 -21.09
N ASN A 82 6.16 -21.15 -20.78
CA ASN A 82 6.46 -20.12 -21.79
C ASN A 82 7.53 -19.16 -21.25
N PRO A 83 8.82 -19.40 -21.52
CA PRO A 83 9.90 -18.60 -20.96
C PRO A 83 9.92 -17.15 -21.45
N PHE A 84 9.15 -16.82 -22.49
CA PHE A 84 9.03 -15.44 -22.99
C PHE A 84 8.10 -14.58 -22.14
N THR A 85 7.28 -15.20 -21.28
CA THR A 85 6.35 -14.50 -20.39
C THR A 85 6.89 -14.44 -18.97
N LEU A 86 7.14 -13.23 -18.49
CA LEU A 86 7.66 -12.95 -17.14
C LEU A 86 6.80 -11.88 -16.47
N TYR A 87 6.71 -11.97 -15.15
CA TYR A 87 6.10 -10.98 -14.28
C TYR A 87 7.17 -10.45 -13.34
N VAL A 88 7.23 -9.14 -13.18
CA VAL A 88 8.22 -8.44 -12.38
C VAL A 88 7.52 -7.46 -11.46
N GLY A 89 7.70 -7.66 -10.15
CA GLY A 89 7.14 -6.83 -9.10
C GLY A 89 8.19 -5.89 -8.56
N ALA A 90 7.98 -4.59 -8.72
CA ALA A 90 8.79 -3.58 -8.08
C ALA A 90 8.25 -3.26 -6.68
N GLY A 91 9.15 -3.10 -5.71
CA GLY A 91 8.77 -2.71 -4.34
C GLY A 91 7.97 -1.41 -4.34
N SER A 92 8.42 -0.40 -5.09
CA SER A 92 7.75 0.89 -5.21
C SER A 92 7.60 1.29 -6.68
N GLY A 93 6.91 0.47 -7.47
CA GLY A 93 6.88 0.69 -8.92
C GLY A 93 5.93 -0.19 -9.71
N ASN A 94 4.96 -0.83 -9.05
CA ASN A 94 3.93 -1.65 -9.65
C ASN A 94 4.37 -3.04 -10.17
N LEU A 95 3.40 -3.80 -10.68
CA LEU A 95 3.58 -5.09 -11.34
C LEU A 95 3.64 -4.93 -12.86
N TRP A 96 4.70 -5.48 -13.45
CA TRP A 96 4.98 -5.43 -14.87
C TRP A 96 4.96 -6.83 -15.47
N LYS A 97 4.51 -6.91 -16.72
CA LYS A 97 4.50 -8.15 -17.50
C LYS A 97 5.19 -7.94 -18.83
N THR A 98 5.96 -8.94 -19.24
CA THR A 98 6.45 -9.08 -20.61
C THR A 98 5.92 -10.37 -21.21
N VAL A 99 5.80 -10.40 -22.53
CA VAL A 99 5.48 -11.60 -23.32
C VAL A 99 6.53 -11.86 -24.41
N ASN A 100 7.61 -11.07 -24.42
CA ASN A 100 8.67 -11.09 -25.42
C ASN A 100 10.07 -11.02 -24.79
N SER A 101 10.26 -11.79 -23.72
CA SER A 101 11.57 -11.97 -23.05
C SER A 101 12.16 -10.67 -22.50
N GLY A 102 11.30 -9.72 -22.10
CA GLY A 102 11.72 -8.44 -21.51
C GLY A 102 12.12 -7.38 -22.52
N THR A 103 11.81 -7.57 -23.82
CA THR A 103 12.02 -6.53 -24.84
C THR A 103 11.06 -5.36 -24.63
N THR A 104 9.81 -5.65 -24.28
CA THR A 104 8.82 -4.65 -23.85
C THR A 104 8.10 -5.12 -22.59
N TRP A 105 7.65 -4.15 -21.80
CA TRP A 105 6.94 -4.37 -20.53
C TRP A 105 5.65 -3.56 -20.49
N GLU A 106 4.59 -4.16 -19.98
CA GLU A 106 3.30 -3.53 -19.74
C GLU A 106 3.04 -3.48 -18.23
N PRO A 107 2.63 -2.33 -17.66
CA PRO A 107 2.14 -2.29 -16.30
C PRO A 107 0.74 -2.91 -16.26
N ILE A 108 0.53 -3.88 -15.37
CA ILE A 108 -0.71 -4.67 -15.33
C ILE A 108 -1.48 -4.54 -14.02
N PHE A 109 -1.09 -3.59 -13.16
CA PHE A 109 -1.65 -3.41 -11.81
C PHE A 109 -1.80 -1.92 -11.43
N ASP A 110 -1.77 -1.01 -12.43
CA ASP A 110 -1.96 0.45 -12.28
C ASP A 110 -3.34 0.87 -11.78
N ASN A 111 -4.32 -0.03 -11.84
CA ASN A 111 -5.69 0.24 -11.44
C ASN A 111 -6.04 -0.41 -10.10
N GLU A 112 -5.05 -0.75 -9.29
CA GLU A 112 -5.24 -1.37 -7.98
C GLU A 112 -4.81 -0.44 -6.83
N SER A 113 -5.31 -0.75 -5.63
CA SER A 113 -5.19 0.12 -4.45
C SER A 113 -3.77 0.34 -3.89
N THR A 114 -2.76 -0.28 -4.48
CA THR A 114 -1.36 -0.10 -4.11
C THR A 114 -0.46 -0.34 -5.31
N PHE A 115 0.69 0.34 -5.31
CA PHE A 115 1.75 0.14 -6.30
C PHE A 115 2.90 -0.71 -5.74
N ALA A 116 2.78 -1.19 -4.49
CA ALA A 116 3.85 -1.89 -3.81
C ALA A 116 3.70 -3.41 -3.94
N ILE A 117 4.69 -4.07 -4.55
CA ILE A 117 4.66 -5.51 -4.82
C ILE A 117 5.74 -6.21 -4.00
N GLY A 118 5.35 -7.20 -3.19
CA GLY A 118 6.25 -7.97 -2.35
C GLY A 118 6.44 -9.42 -2.81
N SER A 119 5.45 -10.01 -3.49
CA SER A 119 5.55 -11.38 -4.02
C SER A 119 4.59 -11.63 -5.17
N ILE A 120 4.97 -12.60 -6.04
CA ILE A 120 4.18 -13.03 -7.19
C ILE A 120 4.21 -14.56 -7.23
N ALA A 121 3.06 -15.21 -7.43
CA ALA A 121 2.96 -16.64 -7.67
C ALA A 121 2.07 -16.90 -8.89
N ILE A 122 2.50 -17.82 -9.76
CA ILE A 122 1.75 -18.26 -10.94
C ILE A 122 1.35 -19.71 -10.70
N SER A 123 0.07 -20.03 -10.88
CA SER A 123 -0.38 -21.41 -10.74
C SER A 123 0.30 -22.31 -11.79
N PRO A 124 0.90 -23.45 -11.38
CA PRO A 124 1.56 -24.35 -12.31
C PRO A 124 0.58 -25.10 -13.21
N THR A 125 -0.67 -25.31 -12.78
CA THR A 125 -1.70 -26.05 -13.52
C THR A 125 -2.54 -25.15 -14.42
N ASP A 126 -2.70 -23.88 -14.07
CA ASP A 126 -3.36 -22.86 -14.89
C ASP A 126 -2.63 -21.53 -14.78
N PRO A 127 -1.67 -21.25 -15.68
CA PRO A 127 -0.87 -20.02 -15.64
C PRO A 127 -1.65 -18.71 -15.83
N LYS A 128 -2.96 -18.76 -16.12
CA LYS A 128 -3.82 -17.58 -16.07
C LYS A 128 -4.11 -17.14 -14.64
N ILE A 129 -4.00 -18.06 -13.67
CA ILE A 129 -4.15 -17.75 -12.26
C ILE A 129 -2.83 -17.20 -11.75
N VAL A 130 -2.85 -15.93 -11.37
CA VAL A 130 -1.71 -15.22 -10.79
C VAL A 130 -2.12 -14.63 -9.46
N TRP A 131 -1.30 -14.81 -8.44
CA TRP A 131 -1.46 -14.21 -7.14
C TRP A 131 -0.36 -13.19 -6.88
N VAL A 132 -0.71 -12.12 -6.19
CA VAL A 132 0.19 -11.02 -5.84
C VAL A 132 0.04 -10.70 -4.37
N GLY A 133 1.12 -10.85 -3.62
CA GLY A 133 1.25 -10.29 -2.29
C GLY A 133 1.78 -8.87 -2.39
N THR A 134 1.10 -7.91 -1.75
CA THR A 134 1.48 -6.50 -1.82
C THR A 134 2.27 -6.02 -0.61
N GLY A 135 2.96 -4.89 -0.78
CA GLY A 135 3.81 -4.25 0.22
C GLY A 135 5.28 -4.61 0.10
N GLU A 136 6.14 -3.63 0.36
CA GLU A 136 7.59 -3.76 0.18
C GLU A 136 8.24 -4.62 1.26
N ILE A 137 9.01 -5.61 0.88
CA ILE A 137 9.66 -6.54 1.81
C ILE A 137 11.02 -6.01 2.26
N LEU A 138 11.72 -5.34 1.36
CA LEU A 138 13.01 -4.73 1.66
C LEU A 138 12.78 -3.32 2.21
N MET A 139 12.69 -3.23 3.54
CA MET A 139 12.61 -1.96 4.25
C MET A 139 13.94 -1.19 4.14
N ALA A 140 14.07 -0.41 3.06
CA ALA A 140 15.08 0.63 2.95
C ALA A 140 14.55 1.94 3.57
N ARG A 141 15.35 3.02 3.53
CA ARG A 141 15.08 4.37 4.07
C ARG A 141 13.60 4.81 4.07
N SER A 142 12.85 4.45 3.04
CA SER A 142 11.39 4.50 2.95
C SER A 142 10.84 3.14 2.50
N SER A 143 9.68 2.74 3.02
CA SER A 143 8.97 1.53 2.63
C SER A 143 7.46 1.80 2.55
N PHE A 144 6.82 1.26 1.52
CA PHE A 144 5.39 1.39 1.28
C PHE A 144 4.64 0.11 1.66
N ALA A 145 3.58 0.27 2.45
CA ALA A 145 2.68 -0.81 2.80
C ALA A 145 1.75 -1.16 1.62
N GLY A 146 1.45 -2.45 1.51
CA GLY A 146 0.45 -3.01 0.63
C GLY A 146 -0.97 -2.91 1.19
N THR A 147 -1.91 -3.42 0.41
CA THR A 147 -3.35 -3.45 0.70
C THR A 147 -3.92 -4.87 0.65
N GLY A 148 -3.05 -5.87 0.84
CA GLY A 148 -3.43 -7.27 0.98
C GLY A 148 -3.00 -8.14 -0.20
N ILE A 149 -3.75 -9.21 -0.44
CA ILE A 149 -3.44 -10.19 -1.49
C ILE A 149 -4.42 -10.05 -2.66
N PHE A 150 -3.91 -10.12 -3.87
CA PHE A 150 -4.68 -10.00 -5.10
C PHE A 150 -4.61 -11.27 -5.92
N LYS A 151 -5.70 -11.57 -6.62
CA LYS A 151 -5.81 -12.71 -7.53
C LYS A 151 -6.27 -12.24 -8.90
N SER A 152 -5.60 -12.71 -9.93
CA SER A 152 -6.07 -12.67 -11.31
C SER A 152 -6.43 -14.08 -11.78
N THR A 153 -7.40 -14.19 -12.68
CA THR A 153 -7.77 -15.44 -13.38
C THR A 153 -7.63 -15.32 -14.90
N ASP A 154 -7.03 -14.22 -15.37
CA ASP A 154 -6.89 -13.86 -16.78
C ASP A 154 -5.47 -13.38 -17.12
N ALA A 155 -4.47 -13.92 -16.40
CA ALA A 155 -3.05 -13.64 -16.57
C ALA A 155 -2.68 -12.16 -16.32
N GLY A 156 -3.36 -11.52 -15.37
CA GLY A 156 -3.10 -10.17 -14.90
C GLY A 156 -3.84 -9.07 -15.66
N LYS A 157 -4.89 -9.38 -16.44
CA LYS A 157 -5.70 -8.34 -17.09
C LYS A 157 -6.67 -7.68 -16.11
N THR A 158 -7.21 -8.48 -15.18
CA THR A 158 -8.05 -8.01 -14.07
C THR A 158 -7.62 -8.66 -12.76
N TRP A 159 -7.89 -7.95 -11.66
CA TRP A 159 -7.53 -8.39 -10.31
C TRP A 159 -8.72 -8.28 -9.37
N ALA A 160 -8.78 -9.21 -8.43
CA ALA A 160 -9.66 -9.16 -7.28
C ALA A 160 -8.80 -9.04 -6.01
N ASN A 161 -9.11 -8.08 -5.14
CA ASN A 161 -8.55 -8.03 -3.79
C ASN A 161 -9.22 -9.12 -2.94
N MET A 162 -8.43 -10.05 -2.43
CA MET A 162 -8.88 -11.22 -1.69
C MET A 162 -8.76 -11.06 -0.17
N GLY A 163 -8.53 -9.83 0.33
CA GLY A 163 -8.41 -9.52 1.75
C GLY A 163 -6.96 -9.42 2.23
N LEU A 164 -6.73 -9.75 3.50
CA LEU A 164 -5.44 -9.57 4.18
C LEU A 164 -4.97 -8.10 4.25
N HIS A 165 -5.92 -7.16 4.40
CA HIS A 165 -5.64 -5.73 4.35
C HIS A 165 -4.64 -5.28 5.43
N GLU A 166 -4.61 -5.95 6.58
CA GLU A 166 -3.72 -5.69 7.71
C GLU A 166 -2.36 -6.39 7.62
N SER A 167 -2.07 -7.15 6.56
CA SER A 167 -0.77 -7.80 6.44
C SER A 167 0.36 -6.80 6.17
N HIS A 168 0.06 -5.66 5.54
CA HIS A 168 0.98 -4.60 5.11
C HIS A 168 2.13 -5.02 4.17
N HIS A 169 2.76 -6.18 4.38
CA HIS A 169 3.91 -6.68 3.63
C HIS A 169 3.77 -8.19 3.49
N ILE A 170 3.59 -8.70 2.26
CA ILE A 170 3.41 -10.12 2.00
C ILE A 170 4.64 -10.66 1.24
N PRO A 171 5.62 -11.27 1.96
CA PRO A 171 6.91 -11.65 1.37
C PRO A 171 6.85 -12.90 0.51
N ARG A 172 5.76 -13.67 0.58
CA ARG A 172 5.61 -14.91 -0.16
C ARG A 172 4.14 -15.26 -0.36
N VAL A 173 3.81 -15.66 -1.58
CA VAL A 173 2.61 -16.41 -1.93
C VAL A 173 3.07 -17.76 -2.47
N LEU A 174 2.36 -18.83 -2.15
CA LEU A 174 2.68 -20.22 -2.50
C LEU A 174 1.71 -20.77 -3.55
#